data_AF-A0A8T5F529-F1
#
_entry.id   AF-A0A8T5F529-F1
#
_cell.length_a   1.000
_cell.length_b   1.000
_cell.length_c   1.000
_cell.angle_alpha   90.00
_cell.angle_beta   90.00
_cell.angle_gamma   90.00
#
_symmetry.space_group_name_H-M   'P 1'
#
loop_
_entity.id
_entity.type
_entity.pdbx_description
1 polymer ?
#
loop_
_entity_poly.entity_id
_entity_poly.type
_entity_poly.pdbx_seq_one_letter_code
_entity_poly.pdbx_strand_id
1 'polypeptide(L)'
;MKKYSPEGFYEAKIQVRPNNPELLAFVKKEIEKNEVDLIDENILKEGIDLYINSANFAVRLGKLFRNKYKIKPKVSKMLTGENKQIGKRIYKLTVLLKIN
;
A
#
# COMPACT_ATOMS: atom_id res chain seq x y z
N MET A 1 19.45 -7.92 2.11
CA MET A 1 19.83 -7.00 1.02
C MET A 1 18.81 -5.89 0.95
N LYS A 2 19.18 -4.63 1.22
CA LYS A 2 18.30 -3.48 0.96
C LYS A 2 18.09 -3.38 -0.55
N LYS A 3 16.86 -3.47 -1.02
CA LYS A 3 16.54 -3.23 -2.44
C LYS A 3 16.81 -1.77 -2.73
N TYR A 4 17.77 -1.48 -3.61
CA TYR A 4 17.95 -0.13 -4.14
C TYR A 4 16.66 0.27 -4.89
N SER A 5 15.96 1.27 -4.36
CA SER A 5 14.82 1.90 -5.01
C SER A 5 15.21 3.34 -5.35
N PRO A 6 15.03 3.80 -6.60
CA PRO A 6 15.20 5.21 -6.93
C PRO A 6 14.39 6.11 -5.99
N GLU A 7 14.84 7.32 -5.72
CA GLU A 7 14.08 8.28 -4.90
C GLU A 7 12.66 8.45 -5.47
N GLY A 8 11.66 8.30 -4.60
CA GLY A 8 10.24 8.37 -4.97
C GLY A 8 9.66 7.12 -5.65
N PHE A 9 10.44 6.05 -5.86
CA PHE A 9 9.93 4.80 -6.44
C PHE A 9 9.11 3.99 -5.42
N TYR A 10 7.80 3.87 -5.66
CA TYR A 10 6.90 3.03 -4.87
C TYR A 10 6.32 1.88 -5.70
N GLU A 11 6.11 0.74 -5.03
CA GLU A 11 5.47 -0.44 -5.60
C GLU A 11 3.95 -0.46 -5.34
N ALA A 12 3.53 0.10 -4.20
CA ALA A 12 2.12 0.12 -3.83
C ALA A 12 1.72 1.37 -3.06
N LYS A 13 0.42 1.69 -3.10
CA LYS A 13 -0.20 2.68 -2.22
C LYS A 13 -1.32 2.08 -1.39
N ILE A 14 -1.36 2.43 -0.12
CA ILE A 14 -2.41 2.05 0.83
C ILE A 14 -3.29 3.28 1.04
N GLN A 15 -4.58 3.15 0.74
CA GLN A 15 -5.55 4.23 0.91
C GLN A 15 -6.40 3.94 2.15
N VAL A 16 -6.31 4.82 3.15
CA VAL A 16 -7.09 4.75 4.39
C VAL A 16 -8.28 5.69 4.25
N ARG A 17 -9.50 5.15 4.35
CA ARG A 17 -10.76 5.91 4.23
C ARG A 17 -11.79 5.46 5.28
N PRO A 18 -12.55 6.37 5.91
CA PRO A 18 -12.32 7.82 5.99
C PRO A 18 -11.00 8.12 6.71
N ASN A 19 -10.72 9.39 7.00
CA ASN A 19 -9.60 9.78 7.87
C ASN A 19 -9.84 9.29 9.31
N ASN A 20 -9.59 8.01 9.55
CA ASN A 20 -9.76 7.37 10.85
C ASN A 20 -8.37 7.17 11.51
N PRO A 21 -8.09 7.84 12.65
CA PRO A 21 -6.80 7.76 13.32
C PRO A 21 -6.41 6.35 13.78
N GLU A 22 -7.38 5.53 14.21
CA GLU A 22 -7.11 4.17 14.69
C GLU A 22 -6.69 3.24 13.56
N LEU A 23 -7.36 3.35 12.40
CA LEU A 23 -7.02 2.59 11.21
C LEU A 23 -5.66 3.04 10.66
N LEU A 24 -5.38 4.34 10.67
CA LEU A 24 -4.07 4.86 10.30
C LEU A 24 -2.97 4.34 11.23
N ALA A 25 -3.19 4.38 12.54
CA ALA A 25 -2.25 3.86 13.54
C ALA A 25 -2.01 2.35 13.35
N PHE A 26 -3.07 1.59 13.05
CA PHE A 26 -2.94 0.17 12.71
C PHE A 26 -2.05 -0.03 11.47
N VAL A 27 -2.26 0.75 10.41
CA VAL A 27 -1.46 0.64 9.18
C VAL A 27 0.00 1.02 9.43
N LYS A 28 0.26 2.14 10.11
CA LYS A 28 1.63 2.60 10.43
C LYS A 28 2.37 1.57 11.30
N LYS A 29 1.71 1.01 12.32
CA LYS A 29 2.26 -0.05 13.15
C LYS A 29 2.63 -1.30 12.36
N GLU A 30 1.78 -1.71 11.41
CA GLU A 30 2.09 -2.87 10.57
C GLU A 30 3.21 -2.58 9.56
N ILE A 31 3.35 -1.36 9.06
CA ILE A 31 4.47 -0.94 8.20
C ILE A 31 5.79 -1.05 8.98
N GLU A 32 5.85 -0.46 10.18
CA GLU A 32 7.01 -0.49 11.06
C GLU A 32 7.39 -1.92 11.45
N LYS A 33 6.42 -2.71 11.91
CA LYS A 33 6.63 -4.11 12.33
C LYS A 33 7.23 -5.00 11.24
N ASN A 34 6.95 -4.70 9.97
CA ASN A 34 7.40 -5.52 8.84
C ASN A 34 8.56 -4.88 8.07
N GLU A 35 9.19 -3.83 8.64
CA GLU A 35 10.34 -3.15 8.07
C GLU A 35 10.11 -2.72 6.60
N VAL A 36 8.90 -2.21 6.33
CA VAL A 36 8.52 -1.72 5.00
C VAL A 36 8.83 -0.23 4.92
N ASP A 37 9.50 0.20 3.85
CA ASP A 37 9.82 1.61 3.67
C ASP A 37 8.56 2.36 3.25
N LEU A 38 8.20 3.36 4.07
CA LEU A 38 7.23 4.39 3.74
C LEU A 38 7.95 5.50 2.97
N ILE A 39 7.54 5.70 1.72
CA ILE A 39 8.19 6.61 0.78
C ILE A 39 7.58 8.01 0.87
N ASP A 40 6.25 8.07 0.99
CA ASP A 40 5.51 9.33 1.02
C ASP A 40 4.14 9.14 1.70
N GLU A 41 3.61 10.23 2.27
CA GLU A 41 2.27 10.30 2.84
C GLU A 41 1.52 11.49 2.22
N ASN A 42 0.38 11.23 1.58
CA ASN A 42 -0.47 12.27 1.02
C ASN A 42 -1.80 12.37 1.78
N ILE A 43 -2.02 13.52 2.43
CA ILE A 43 -3.23 13.81 3.18
C ILE A 43 -4.27 14.42 2.24
N LEU A 44 -5.45 13.80 2.19
CA LEU A 44 -6.56 14.18 1.34
C LEU A 44 -7.78 14.52 2.20
N LYS A 45 -8.76 15.21 1.61
CA LYS A 45 -10.00 15.58 2.31
C LYS A 45 -10.75 14.35 2.82
N GLU A 46 -10.75 13.28 2.02
CA GLU A 46 -11.46 12.05 2.31
C GLU A 46 -10.65 11.02 3.14
N GLY A 47 -9.35 11.23 3.37
CA GLY A 47 -8.48 10.31 4.09
C GLY A 47 -7.01 10.44 3.71
N ILE A 48 -6.23 9.37 3.83
CA ILE A 48 -4.77 9.42 3.67
C ILE A 48 -4.29 8.33 2.71
N ASP A 49 -3.36 8.66 1.83
CA ASP A 49 -2.66 7.72 0.95
C ASP A 49 -1.21 7.56 1.42
N LEU A 50 -0.78 6.32 1.66
CA LEU A 50 0.57 5.96 2.09
C LEU A 50 1.27 5.20 0.96
N TYR A 51 2.40 5.70 0.50
CA TYR A 51 3.19 5.11 -0.59
C TYR A 51 4.30 4.23 -0.01
N ILE A 52 4.40 2.99 -0.45
CA ILE A 52 5.32 2.00 0.10
C ILE A 52 6.09 1.23 -0.97
N ASN A 53 7.26 0.73 -0.59
CA ASN A 53 8.16 0.00 -1.48
C ASN A 53 7.82 -1.49 -1.66
N SER A 54 6.67 -1.97 -1.15
CA SER A 54 6.35 -3.41 -1.16
C SER A 54 4.90 -3.71 -1.52
N ALA A 55 4.67 -4.17 -2.75
CA ALA A 55 3.34 -4.61 -3.19
C ALA A 55 2.86 -5.87 -2.47
N ASN A 56 3.77 -6.79 -2.15
CA ASN A 56 3.44 -8.01 -1.41
C ASN A 56 2.93 -7.69 0.00
N PHE A 57 3.56 -6.72 0.67
CA PHE A 57 3.08 -6.25 1.97
C PHE A 57 1.68 -5.65 1.85
N ALA A 58 1.42 -4.79 0.86
CA ALA A 58 0.09 -4.19 0.68
C ALA A 58 -1.02 -5.24 0.58
N VAL A 59 -0.80 -6.32 -0.19
CA VAL A 59 -1.76 -7.44 -0.30
C VAL A 59 -1.96 -8.14 1.04
N ARG A 60 -0.87 -8.40 1.78
CA ARG A 60 -0.94 -9.03 3.11
C ARG A 60 -1.68 -8.13 4.11
N LEU A 61 -1.41 -6.83 4.09
CA LEU A 61 -2.10 -5.85 4.93
C LEU A 61 -3.61 -5.83 4.65
N GLY A 62 -4.02 -5.91 3.38
CA GLY A 62 -5.43 -6.06 3.01
C GLY A 62 -6.08 -7.31 3.64
N LYS A 63 -5.38 -8.45 3.65
CA LYS A 63 -5.87 -9.67 4.31
C LYS A 63 -5.98 -9.49 5.83
N LEU A 64 -4.99 -8.86 6.47
CA LEU A 64 -5.01 -8.57 7.91
C LEU A 64 -6.19 -7.65 8.27
N PHE A 65 -6.37 -6.58 7.48
CA PHE A 65 -7.51 -5.68 7.61
C PHE A 65 -8.84 -6.43 7.51
N ARG A 66 -9.00 -7.30 6.49
CA ARG A 66 -10.20 -8.12 6.33
C ARG A 66 -10.47 -8.99 7.55
N ASN A 67 -9.44 -9.60 8.12
CA ASN A 67 -9.59 -10.50 9.26
C ASN A 67 -9.97 -9.73 10.54
N LYS A 68 -9.37 -8.55 10.74
CA LYS A 68 -9.57 -7.69 11.91
C LYS A 68 -10.93 -6.97 11.88
N TYR A 69 -11.24 -6.29 10.78
CA TYR A 69 -12.43 -5.45 10.67
C TYR A 69 -13.62 -6.16 10.01
N LYS A 70 -13.46 -7.41 9.55
CA LYS A 70 -14.46 -8.18 8.79
C LYS A 70 -14.97 -7.49 7.52
N ILE A 71 -14.21 -6.51 7.01
CA ILE A 71 -14.53 -5.75 5.79
C ILE A 71 -13.61 -6.15 4.64
N LYS A 72 -14.18 -6.34 3.45
CA LYS A 72 -13.39 -6.69 2.26
C LYS A 72 -12.63 -5.46 1.73
N PRO A 73 -11.29 -5.46 1.69
CA PRO A 73 -10.54 -4.38 1.07
C PRO A 73 -10.74 -4.40 -0.45
N LYS A 74 -10.64 -3.24 -1.08
CA LYS A 74 -10.62 -3.14 -2.55
C LYS A 74 -9.18 -3.07 -3.03
N VAL A 75 -8.78 -4.03 -3.86
CA VAL A 75 -7.41 -4.11 -4.41
C VAL A 75 -7.49 -3.87 -5.92
N SER A 76 -6.63 -3.00 -6.44
CA SER A 76 -6.48 -2.78 -7.88
C SER A 76 -5.00 -2.73 -8.25
N LYS A 77 -4.74 -2.91 -9.55
CA LYS A 77 -3.40 -2.84 -10.13
C LYS A 77 -3.43 -1.92 -11.35
N MET A 78 -2.41 -1.10 -11.48
CA MET A 78 -2.20 -0.23 -12.64
C MET A 78 -0.93 -0.68 -13.35
N LEU A 79 -1.02 -0.92 -14.66
CA LEU A 79 0.15 -1.21 -15.48
C LEU A 79 0.97 0.07 -15.61
N THR A 80 2.23 0.05 -15.19
CA THR A 80 3.12 1.22 -15.23
C THR A 80 4.24 1.07 -16.24
N GLY A 81 4.47 -0.13 -16.74
CA GLY A 81 5.47 -0.36 -17.77
C GLY A 81 5.64 -1.83 -18.08
N GLU A 82 6.61 -2.12 -18.92
CA GLU A 82 6.98 -3.46 -19.33
C GLU A 82 8.50 -3.55 -19.43
N ASN A 83 9.08 -4.55 -18.79
CA ASN A 83 10.46 -4.93 -19.03
C ASN A 83 10.52 -5.71 -20.34
N LYS A 84 10.89 -5.02 -21.42
CA LYS A 84 10.98 -5.58 -22.78
C LYS A 84 12.02 -6.69 -22.93
N GLN A 85 13.05 -6.73 -22.08
CA GLN A 85 14.09 -7.76 -22.16
C GLN A 85 13.59 -9.14 -21.73
N ILE A 86 12.64 -9.19 -20.80
CA ILE A 86 12.10 -10.43 -20.24
C ILE A 86 10.57 -10.57 -20.46
N GLY A 87 9.96 -9.66 -21.23
CA GLY A 87 8.52 -9.64 -21.51
C GLY A 87 7.64 -9.48 -20.26
N LYS A 88 8.16 -8.89 -19.17
CA LYS A 88 7.46 -8.83 -17.87
C LYS A 88 6.79 -7.48 -17.66
N ARG A 89 5.47 -7.50 -17.49
CA ARG A 89 4.68 -6.31 -17.11
C ARG A 89 4.93 -5.88 -15.67
N ILE A 90 5.12 -4.58 -15.47
CA ILE A 90 5.36 -3.94 -14.18
C ILE A 90 4.06 -3.24 -13.75
N TYR A 91 3.61 -3.54 -12.53
CA TYR A 91 2.38 -2.97 -12.00
C TYR A 91 2.64 -2.23 -10.70
N LYS A 92 1.89 -1.16 -10.47
CA LYS A 92 1.71 -0.55 -9.16
C LYS A 92 0.39 -1.02 -8.55
N LEU A 93 0.41 -1.34 -7.27
CA LEU A 93 -0.75 -1.89 -6.57
C LEU A 93 -1.42 -0.80 -5.71
N THR A 94 -2.75 -0.81 -5.66
CA THR A 94 -3.52 0.04 -4.75
C THR A 94 -4.37 -0.85 -3.85
N VAL A 95 -4.30 -0.60 -2.53
CA VAL A 95 -5.15 -1.27 -1.53
C VAL A 95 -5.94 -0.21 -0.78
N LEU A 96 -7.25 -0.21 -1.01
CA LEU A 96 -8.19 0.64 -0.30
C LEU A 96 -8.73 -0.10 0.92
N LEU A 97 -8.42 0.47 2.08
CA LEU A 97 -8.93 0.08 3.39
C LEU A 97 -10.01 1.09 3.77
N LYS A 98 -11.27 0.69 3.57
CA LYS A 98 -12.43 1.51 3.91
C LYS A 98 -13.18 0.89 5.07
N ILE A 99 -13.36 1.65 6.15
CA ILE A 99 -14.32 1.33 7.21
C ILE A 99 -15.55 2.23 7.02
N ASN A 100 -16.74 1.68 7.25
CA ASN A 100 -18.00 2.41 7.18
C ASN A 100 -18.39 2.87 8.59
#